data_AF-A0A7I4DI61-F1
#
_entry.id   AF-A0A7I4DI61-F1
#
_cell.length_a   1.000
_cell.length_b   1.000
_cell.length_c   1.000
_cell.angle_alpha   90.00
_cell.angle_beta   90.00
_cell.angle_gamma   90.00
#
_symmetry.space_group_name_H-M   'P 1'
#
loop_
_entity.id
_entity.type
_entity.pdbx_description
1 polymer ?
#
loop_
_entity_poly.entity_id
_entity_poly.type
_entity_poly.pdbx_seq_one_letter_code
_entity_poly.pdbx_strand_id
1 'polypeptide(L)'
;MNSLKEMTLGVSAPFAAFDGLRVSAAGQQRATVRGVSLPGSLDVRAVATPVKPPTTMPPKRSKVEIIKQNSDFLRHPLKEDLTTDAPNVSEDAVQLIKFHGSYQQDNRELRGPGKKAYQFMLRTKNPSGIVPNRLYLVMDELADKYGIGTLRLTTRQTFQLHGVLKTDLKTVMSSIIHNLGSTLGACGDVNRNVLAPAAPFKTTEYMHATELSTKIASLLAPQAGAYYDIWVDGEKITQDEPEDVTLARNDNSHGTNFEDSPEPIYGIQFLPRKFKIAITVPGDNSVDVLTNDIGIVVVSDEHGEVEGYNLYVGGGMGRTHRNEATFPRLADQLGFVSKDDILYVVKAIVATQRDYGRRDDRRMSRMKYVVEEWGIDKFRTVVEQYFGKKIQPFKDIPEFKFQSYLGWHEQGDGHLFFGVHVENGRIKGEAKKVLREVIEKYSLNVRITPNQNMILCDVRPSWRPRITKALAAVGLVVSHESHPSTESRFGCLYLYRYFFCNMVPGFVPKRTLCSCSHQGTWIH
;
A
#
# COMPACT_ATOMS: atom_id res chain seq x y z
N MET A 1 65.47 11.19 -35.88
CA MET A 1 64.92 10.99 -34.52
C MET A 1 63.87 9.88 -34.61
N ASN A 2 64.20 8.75 -33.98
CA ASN A 2 63.50 7.46 -33.80
C ASN A 2 61.97 7.55 -33.62
N SER A 3 61.12 6.55 -33.87
CA SER A 3 61.18 5.19 -34.47
C SER A 3 59.78 4.55 -34.30
N LEU A 4 59.25 3.90 -35.35
CA LEU A 4 58.45 2.64 -35.41
C LEU A 4 57.42 2.31 -34.29
N LYS A 5 56.19 1.81 -34.57
CA LYS A 5 55.91 0.53 -35.27
C LYS A 5 54.41 0.34 -35.60
N GLU A 6 54.16 -0.28 -36.74
CA GLU A 6 52.90 -0.85 -37.23
C GLU A 6 52.44 -2.10 -36.43
N MET A 7 51.14 -2.42 -36.47
CA MET A 7 50.66 -3.77 -36.83
C MET A 7 49.16 -3.80 -37.16
N THR A 8 48.87 -4.49 -38.27
CA THR A 8 47.60 -4.65 -39.02
C THR A 8 46.91 -6.00 -38.71
N LEU A 9 45.72 -6.17 -39.31
CA LEU A 9 44.93 -7.41 -39.59
C LEU A 9 43.76 -7.67 -38.62
N GLY A 10 42.54 -8.04 -39.04
CA GLY A 10 42.03 -8.43 -40.36
C GLY A 10 40.52 -8.72 -40.29
N VAL A 11 39.87 -8.73 -41.45
CA VAL A 11 38.42 -8.92 -41.69
C VAL A 11 38.12 -10.38 -42.09
N SER A 12 36.85 -10.80 -41.93
CA SER A 12 36.13 -12.01 -42.43
C SER A 12 35.74 -12.99 -41.30
N ALA A 13 34.58 -13.64 -41.23
CA ALA A 13 33.41 -13.84 -42.10
C ALA A 13 32.21 -14.32 -41.23
N PRO A 14 31.01 -14.65 -41.78
CA PRO A 14 29.72 -14.42 -41.13
C PRO A 14 29.08 -15.61 -40.37
N PHE A 15 28.02 -15.26 -39.66
CA PHE A 15 27.05 -16.11 -38.95
C PHE A 15 26.61 -17.35 -39.74
N ALA A 16 26.79 -18.52 -39.14
CA ALA A 16 26.19 -19.78 -39.58
C ALA A 16 24.81 -19.95 -38.93
N ALA A 17 23.79 -20.16 -39.77
CA ALA A 17 22.48 -20.65 -39.39
C ALA A 17 22.60 -22.10 -38.88
N PHE A 18 21.93 -22.42 -37.77
CA PHE A 18 21.75 -23.80 -37.34
C PHE A 18 20.28 -24.21 -37.54
N ASP A 19 20.12 -25.22 -38.39
CA ASP A 19 18.87 -25.81 -38.82
C ASP A 19 18.49 -27.00 -37.92
N GLY A 20 17.20 -27.33 -37.91
CA GLY A 20 16.54 -28.11 -36.87
C GLY A 20 17.00 -29.55 -36.62
N LEU A 21 16.60 -30.07 -35.45
CA LEU A 21 16.56 -31.50 -35.17
C LEU A 21 15.11 -31.98 -35.08
N ARG A 22 14.74 -32.78 -36.07
CA ARG A 22 13.50 -33.57 -36.17
C ARG A 22 13.44 -34.59 -35.03
N VAL A 23 12.25 -34.71 -34.43
CA VAL A 23 11.90 -35.84 -33.55
C VAL A 23 11.49 -37.02 -34.45
N SER A 24 12.25 -38.12 -34.40
CA SER A 24 11.89 -39.40 -35.02
C SER A 24 11.02 -40.22 -34.06
N ALA A 25 9.87 -40.67 -34.56
CA ALA A 25 9.02 -41.65 -33.90
C ALA A 25 9.66 -43.05 -33.94
N ALA A 26 9.69 -43.75 -32.80
CA ALA A 26 9.63 -45.21 -32.71
C ALA A 26 9.49 -45.68 -31.25
N GLY A 27 8.64 -46.69 -31.03
CA GLY A 27 8.90 -47.70 -29.99
C GLY A 27 7.96 -47.71 -28.78
N GLN A 28 6.74 -48.21 -28.96
CA GLN A 28 6.00 -48.85 -27.87
C GLN A 28 6.78 -50.06 -27.35
N GLN A 29 7.14 -50.09 -26.07
CA GLN A 29 7.31 -51.34 -25.33
C GLN A 29 6.70 -51.22 -23.93
N ARG A 30 5.69 -52.08 -23.71
CA ARG A 30 5.12 -52.39 -22.40
C ARG A 30 6.16 -53.18 -21.60
N ALA A 31 6.53 -52.70 -20.43
CA ALA A 31 7.17 -53.49 -19.39
C ALA A 31 6.29 -53.46 -18.12
N THR A 32 5.67 -54.59 -17.81
CA THR A 32 5.02 -54.88 -16.53
C THR A 32 6.09 -55.18 -15.50
N VAL A 33 6.14 -54.40 -14.40
CA VAL A 33 6.87 -54.79 -13.19
C VAL A 33 5.93 -54.68 -11.99
N ARG A 34 5.81 -55.80 -11.27
CA ARG A 34 5.01 -55.98 -10.06
C ARG A 34 5.63 -55.21 -8.88
N GLY A 35 4.76 -54.75 -8.00
CA GLY A 35 5.08 -53.83 -6.91
C GLY A 35 5.91 -54.40 -5.76
N VAL A 36 6.51 -53.46 -5.04
CA VAL A 36 6.99 -53.59 -3.66
C VAL A 36 6.46 -52.35 -2.92
N SER A 37 5.66 -52.56 -1.87
CA SER A 37 5.07 -51.51 -1.04
C SER A 37 5.95 -51.21 0.16
N LEU A 38 6.40 -49.96 0.30
CA LEU A 38 6.97 -49.41 1.54
C LEU A 38 5.90 -48.53 2.23
N PRO A 39 5.67 -48.65 3.54
CA PRO A 39 4.68 -47.83 4.24
C PRO A 39 5.32 -46.53 4.76
N GLY A 40 4.71 -45.38 4.45
CA GLY A 40 4.97 -44.14 5.19
C GLY A 40 5.28 -42.88 4.36
N SER A 41 4.47 -42.55 3.36
CA SER A 41 4.32 -41.16 2.90
C SER A 41 2.84 -40.79 2.99
N LEU A 42 2.52 -39.75 3.75
CA LEU A 42 1.20 -39.13 3.70
C LEU A 42 1.12 -38.37 2.37
N ASP A 43 0.69 -39.07 1.32
CA ASP A 43 0.27 -38.45 0.07
C ASP A 43 -0.93 -37.55 0.37
N VAL A 44 -0.71 -36.24 0.32
CA VAL A 44 -1.78 -35.26 0.24
C VAL A 44 -2.47 -35.49 -1.10
N ARG A 45 -3.52 -36.30 -1.10
CA ARG A 45 -4.42 -36.46 -2.24
C ARG A 45 -5.01 -35.08 -2.58
N ALA A 46 -4.71 -34.59 -3.76
CA ALA A 46 -5.42 -33.49 -4.39
C ALA A 46 -6.94 -33.79 -4.31
N VAL A 47 -7.67 -33.02 -3.53
CA VAL A 47 -9.12 -33.16 -3.43
C VAL A 47 -9.75 -32.54 -4.67
N ALA A 48 -10.54 -33.35 -5.37
CA ALA A 48 -11.22 -33.00 -6.59
C ALA A 48 -12.00 -31.68 -6.46
N THR A 49 -11.65 -30.71 -7.30
CA THR A 49 -12.52 -29.60 -7.65
C THR A 49 -13.81 -30.18 -8.23
N PRO A 50 -15.01 -29.72 -7.85
CA PRO A 50 -16.21 -30.04 -8.61
C PRO A 50 -15.99 -29.58 -10.06
N VAL A 51 -15.91 -30.52 -11.00
CA VAL A 51 -15.81 -30.22 -12.42
C VAL A 51 -17.16 -29.62 -12.82
N LYS A 52 -17.28 -28.30 -12.75
CA LYS A 52 -18.32 -27.60 -13.51
C LYS A 52 -18.07 -27.92 -14.99
N PRO A 53 -19.11 -28.28 -15.76
CA PRO A 53 -18.94 -28.51 -17.20
C PRO A 53 -18.28 -27.26 -17.82
N PRO A 54 -17.36 -27.42 -18.77
CA PRO A 54 -16.66 -26.30 -19.38
C PRO A 54 -17.71 -25.36 -20.00
N THR A 55 -17.87 -24.20 -19.39
CA THR A 55 -18.69 -23.14 -19.97
C THR A 55 -18.01 -22.69 -21.25
N THR A 56 -18.71 -22.80 -22.38
CA THR A 56 -18.24 -22.43 -23.72
C THR A 56 -17.95 -20.95 -23.89
N MET A 57 -18.33 -20.12 -22.91
CA MET A 57 -17.98 -18.70 -22.88
C MET A 57 -16.80 -18.45 -21.93
N PRO A 58 -15.83 -17.61 -22.32
CA PRO A 58 -14.75 -17.22 -21.42
C PRO A 58 -15.32 -16.57 -20.14
N PRO A 59 -14.66 -16.75 -18.99
CA PRO A 59 -15.13 -16.21 -17.72
C PRO A 59 -15.34 -14.70 -17.84
N LYS A 60 -16.49 -14.21 -17.37
CA LYS A 60 -16.85 -12.79 -17.40
C LYS A 60 -15.79 -11.98 -16.63
N ARG A 61 -15.24 -10.94 -17.24
CA ARG A 61 -14.21 -10.07 -16.63
C ARG A 61 -14.66 -8.63 -16.64
N SER A 62 -14.27 -7.88 -15.61
CA SER A 62 -14.51 -6.44 -15.55
C SER A 62 -13.66 -5.70 -16.60
N LYS A 63 -14.13 -4.52 -17.05
CA LYS A 63 -13.40 -3.68 -18.00
C LYS A 63 -11.96 -3.38 -17.56
N VAL A 64 -11.73 -3.20 -16.25
CA VAL A 64 -10.39 -2.92 -15.70
C VAL A 64 -9.43 -4.09 -15.87
N GLU A 65 -9.92 -5.34 -15.89
CA GLU A 65 -9.05 -6.50 -16.17
C GLU A 65 -8.57 -6.51 -17.62
N ILE A 66 -9.42 -6.09 -18.56
CA ILE A 66 -9.08 -5.97 -19.97
C ILE A 66 -8.05 -4.84 -20.15
N ILE A 67 -8.27 -3.69 -19.51
CA ILE A 67 -7.34 -2.56 -19.51
C ILE A 67 -5.97 -2.99 -18.98
N LYS A 68 -5.91 -3.67 -17.82
CA LYS A 68 -4.63 -4.19 -17.27
C LYS A 68 -3.92 -5.12 -18.23
N GLN A 69 -4.67 -6.08 -18.82
CA GLN A 69 -4.11 -7.04 -19.76
C GLN A 69 -3.41 -6.37 -20.95
N ASN A 70 -4.03 -5.33 -21.49
CA ASN A 70 -3.59 -4.69 -22.71
C ASN A 70 -2.67 -3.48 -22.45
N SER A 71 -2.22 -3.29 -21.21
CA SER A 71 -1.53 -2.07 -20.80
C SER A 71 -0.01 -2.11 -20.88
N ASP A 72 0.59 -3.23 -21.30
CA ASP A 72 2.04 -3.43 -21.20
C ASP A 72 2.58 -3.09 -19.80
N PHE A 73 2.03 -3.80 -18.81
CA PHE A 73 2.32 -3.58 -17.39
C PHE A 73 2.16 -2.11 -16.97
N LEU A 74 1.00 -1.54 -17.29
CA LEU A 74 0.54 -0.20 -16.90
C LEU A 74 1.12 0.98 -17.70
N ARG A 75 1.85 0.73 -18.79
CA ARG A 75 2.40 1.78 -19.67
C ARG A 75 1.38 2.36 -20.65
N HIS A 76 0.73 1.51 -21.43
CA HIS A 76 -0.14 1.89 -22.54
C HIS A 76 -1.62 1.88 -22.14
N PRO A 77 -2.47 2.83 -22.58
CA PRO A 77 -2.18 4.02 -23.39
C PRO A 77 -1.75 5.24 -22.54
N LEU A 78 -1.40 5.04 -21.27
CA LEU A 78 -1.12 6.13 -20.34
C LEU A 78 0.07 6.99 -20.79
N LYS A 79 1.16 6.35 -21.24
CA LYS A 79 2.38 7.03 -21.66
C LYS A 79 2.11 7.98 -22.83
N GLU A 80 1.34 7.52 -23.81
CA GLU A 80 0.95 8.30 -24.99
C GLU A 80 -0.03 9.41 -24.63
N ASP A 81 -1.02 9.10 -23.79
CA ASP A 81 -2.00 10.09 -23.35
C ASP A 81 -1.35 11.26 -22.61
N LEU A 82 -0.32 11.00 -21.80
CA LEU A 82 0.40 12.04 -21.04
C LEU A 82 1.12 13.05 -21.94
N THR A 83 1.45 12.71 -23.19
CA THR A 83 2.13 13.62 -24.13
C THR A 83 1.17 14.45 -24.99
N THR A 84 -0.15 14.20 -24.92
CA THR A 84 -1.13 14.97 -25.70
C THR A 84 -1.47 16.32 -25.06
N ASP A 85 -1.87 17.30 -25.87
CA ASP A 85 -2.29 18.64 -25.39
C ASP A 85 -3.64 18.65 -24.66
N ALA A 86 -4.40 17.54 -24.71
CA ALA A 86 -5.67 17.44 -24.01
C ALA A 86 -5.47 17.59 -22.50
N PRO A 87 -6.28 18.39 -21.77
CA PRO A 87 -6.12 18.59 -20.33
C PRO A 87 -6.46 17.35 -19.48
N ASN A 88 -6.99 16.31 -20.12
CA ASN A 88 -7.35 15.03 -19.53
C ASN A 88 -6.63 13.87 -20.24
N VAL A 89 -6.81 12.66 -19.70
CA VAL A 89 -6.43 11.39 -20.33
C VAL A 89 -7.69 10.58 -20.68
N SER A 90 -7.53 9.55 -21.51
CA SER A 90 -8.58 8.61 -21.92
C SER A 90 -9.15 7.81 -20.75
N GLU A 91 -10.29 7.14 -20.96
CA GLU A 91 -10.93 6.34 -19.89
C GLU A 91 -10.04 5.20 -19.37
N ASP A 92 -9.25 4.60 -20.25
CA ASP A 92 -8.33 3.52 -19.93
C ASP A 92 -7.13 4.05 -19.14
N ALA A 93 -6.51 5.13 -19.62
CA ALA A 93 -5.45 5.82 -18.90
C ALA A 93 -5.90 6.35 -17.53
N VAL A 94 -7.17 6.78 -17.38
CA VAL A 94 -7.75 7.13 -16.07
C VAL A 94 -7.71 5.94 -15.09
N GLN A 95 -7.82 4.69 -15.56
CA GLN A 95 -7.65 3.52 -14.68
C GLN A 95 -6.18 3.24 -14.38
N LEU A 96 -5.31 3.34 -15.39
CA LEU A 96 -3.87 3.01 -15.27
C LEU A 96 -3.09 4.01 -14.43
N ILE A 97 -3.41 5.30 -14.52
CA ILE A 97 -2.73 6.35 -13.75
C ILE A 97 -2.91 6.18 -12.23
N LYS A 98 -3.94 5.43 -11.81
CA LYS A 98 -4.15 5.06 -10.41
C LYS A 98 -3.05 4.13 -9.90
N PHE A 99 -2.48 3.27 -10.73
CA PHE A 99 -1.36 2.43 -10.28
C PHE A 99 -0.09 3.25 -10.03
N HIS A 100 0.02 4.39 -10.72
CA HIS A 100 1.05 5.42 -10.54
C HIS A 100 0.69 6.42 -9.43
N GLY A 101 -0.33 6.14 -8.61
CA GLY A 101 -0.67 6.95 -7.45
C GLY A 101 -1.41 8.26 -7.74
N SER A 102 -1.91 8.46 -8.96
CA SER A 102 -2.66 9.68 -9.31
C SER A 102 -4.12 9.40 -9.69
N TYR A 103 -4.98 10.40 -9.56
CA TYR A 103 -6.37 10.38 -9.96
C TYR A 103 -6.72 11.64 -10.74
N GLN A 104 -7.23 11.46 -11.97
CA GLN A 104 -7.94 12.54 -12.64
C GLN A 104 -9.23 12.88 -11.88
N GLN A 105 -9.42 14.16 -11.61
CA GLN A 105 -10.55 14.75 -10.92
C GLN A 105 -11.16 15.87 -11.78
N ASP A 106 -12.39 16.22 -11.44
CA ASP A 106 -13.09 17.37 -12.00
C ASP A 106 -13.32 18.38 -10.87
N ASN A 107 -12.79 19.59 -11.03
CA ASN A 107 -13.07 20.69 -10.13
C ASN A 107 -14.48 21.22 -10.41
N ARG A 108 -15.46 20.71 -9.66
CA ARG A 108 -16.87 21.04 -9.83
C ARG A 108 -17.20 22.52 -9.57
N GLU A 109 -16.35 23.27 -8.86
CA GLU A 109 -16.53 24.70 -8.62
C GLU A 109 -16.11 25.56 -9.82
N LEU A 110 -15.06 25.14 -10.54
CA LEU A 110 -14.54 25.86 -11.71
C LEU A 110 -15.18 25.40 -13.02
N ARG A 111 -16.21 24.56 -12.95
CA ARG A 111 -16.88 23.97 -14.11
C ARG A 111 -17.73 25.03 -14.84
N GLY A 112 -17.45 25.27 -16.11
CA GLY A 112 -18.33 26.04 -17.00
C GLY A 112 -19.45 25.19 -17.62
N PRO A 113 -20.46 25.81 -18.26
CA PRO A 113 -21.49 25.07 -19.00
C PRO A 113 -20.86 24.11 -20.01
N GLY A 114 -21.12 22.80 -19.86
CA GLY A 114 -20.61 21.76 -20.76
C GLY A 114 -19.11 21.43 -20.67
N LYS A 115 -18.31 22.11 -19.84
CA LYS A 115 -16.84 21.89 -19.77
C LYS A 115 -16.39 21.45 -18.38
N LYS A 116 -15.64 20.35 -18.29
CA LYS A 116 -15.00 19.89 -17.04
C LYS A 116 -13.73 20.68 -16.77
N ALA A 117 -13.45 20.96 -15.49
CA ALA A 117 -12.20 21.57 -15.06
C ALA A 117 -11.27 20.48 -14.55
N TYR A 118 -10.51 19.88 -15.47
CA TYR A 118 -9.66 18.73 -15.16
C TYR A 118 -8.47 19.14 -14.30
N GLN A 119 -8.16 18.27 -13.33
CA GLN A 119 -6.98 18.34 -12.50
C GLN A 119 -6.65 16.94 -11.99
N PHE A 120 -5.51 16.79 -11.34
CA PHE A 120 -5.03 15.54 -10.81
C PHE A 120 -4.77 15.65 -9.30
N MET A 121 -5.11 14.58 -8.58
CA MET A 121 -4.69 14.36 -7.21
C MET A 121 -3.63 13.27 -7.20
N LEU A 122 -2.52 13.53 -6.53
CA LEU A 122 -1.45 12.56 -6.30
C LEU A 122 -1.52 12.08 -4.86
N ARG A 123 -1.17 10.81 -4.65
CA ARG A 123 -1.04 10.21 -3.32
C ARG A 123 0.32 9.56 -3.20
N THR A 124 1.03 9.85 -2.11
CA THR A 124 2.33 9.25 -1.81
C THR A 124 2.19 7.85 -1.20
N LYS A 125 3.30 7.11 -1.18
CA LYS A 125 3.50 5.87 -0.43
C LYS A 125 4.55 6.15 0.65
N ASN A 126 4.17 5.95 1.90
CA ASN A 126 4.96 6.25 3.10
C ASN A 126 4.73 5.13 4.12
N PRO A 127 5.42 3.98 4.01
CA PRO A 127 5.30 2.90 5.00
C PRO A 127 5.51 3.45 6.42
N SER A 128 4.67 3.00 7.37
CA SER A 128 4.63 3.55 8.75
C SER A 128 4.37 5.07 8.85
N GLY A 129 3.94 5.70 7.77
CA GLY A 129 3.77 7.15 7.71
C GLY A 129 5.05 7.95 7.70
N ILE A 130 6.22 7.32 7.51
CA ILE A 130 7.52 7.99 7.58
C ILE A 130 7.68 8.96 6.40
N VAL A 131 8.07 10.18 6.73
CA VAL A 131 8.36 11.25 5.78
C VAL A 131 9.70 11.89 6.19
N PRO A 132 10.76 11.67 5.40
CA PRO A 132 12.02 12.37 5.58
C PRO A 132 11.83 13.87 5.48
N ASN A 133 12.64 14.64 6.21
CA ASN A 133 12.62 16.11 6.19
C ASN A 133 12.58 16.67 4.75
N ARG A 134 13.51 16.19 3.90
CA ARG A 134 13.61 16.63 2.50
C ARG A 134 12.32 16.41 1.71
N LEU A 135 11.69 15.25 1.86
CA LEU A 135 10.43 14.94 1.18
C LEU A 135 9.30 15.87 1.67
N TYR A 136 9.23 16.18 2.96
CA TYR A 136 8.24 17.12 3.48
C TYR A 136 8.38 18.50 2.82
N LEU A 137 9.60 19.06 2.78
CA LEU A 137 9.87 20.38 2.21
C LEU A 137 9.48 20.47 0.72
N VAL A 138 9.76 19.40 -0.04
CA VAL A 138 9.39 19.29 -1.45
C VAL A 138 7.87 19.17 -1.62
N MET A 139 7.21 18.32 -0.83
CA MET A 139 5.74 18.20 -0.89
C MET A 139 5.04 19.52 -0.56
N ASP A 140 5.56 20.26 0.42
CA ASP A 140 5.05 21.56 0.83
C ASP A 140 5.21 22.61 -0.29
N GLU A 141 6.36 22.63 -0.97
CA GLU A 141 6.64 23.53 -2.10
C GLU A 141 5.79 23.18 -3.34
N LEU A 142 5.70 21.89 -3.69
CA LEU A 142 4.89 21.42 -4.82
C LEU A 142 3.41 21.76 -4.62
N ALA A 143 2.92 21.73 -3.38
CA ALA A 143 1.54 22.08 -3.07
C ALA A 143 1.23 23.54 -3.40
N ASP A 144 2.19 24.46 -3.19
CA ASP A 144 2.02 25.89 -3.49
C ASP A 144 2.26 26.20 -4.97
N LYS A 145 3.26 25.57 -5.60
CA LYS A 145 3.62 25.84 -7.00
C LYS A 145 2.67 25.22 -8.02
N TYR A 146 2.27 23.97 -7.80
CA TYR A 146 1.54 23.17 -8.79
C TYR A 146 0.18 22.69 -8.27
N GLY A 147 -0.06 22.77 -6.97
CA GLY A 147 -1.33 22.39 -6.36
C GLY A 147 -2.20 23.59 -6.02
N ILE A 148 -3.10 23.39 -5.04
CA ILE A 148 -4.01 24.42 -4.51
C ILE A 148 -3.53 25.00 -3.17
N GLY A 149 -2.22 25.01 -2.91
CA GLY A 149 -1.61 25.55 -1.69
C GLY A 149 -1.90 24.75 -0.42
N THR A 150 -2.29 23.47 -0.54
CA THR A 150 -2.64 22.63 0.61
C THR A 150 -2.09 21.21 0.51
N LEU A 151 -1.72 20.64 1.65
CA LEU A 151 -1.45 19.21 1.80
C LEU A 151 -2.59 18.52 2.56
N ARG A 152 -2.85 17.26 2.21
CA ARG A 152 -3.84 16.41 2.87
C ARG A 152 -3.21 15.15 3.42
N LEU A 153 -3.09 15.05 4.74
CA LEU A 153 -2.76 13.82 5.45
C LEU A 153 -3.89 12.81 5.22
N THR A 154 -3.67 11.50 5.28
CA THR A 154 -4.74 10.51 5.00
C THR A 154 -4.91 9.50 6.12
N THR A 155 -6.04 8.79 6.11
CA THR A 155 -6.27 7.68 7.06
C THR A 155 -5.36 6.48 6.84
N ARG A 156 -4.46 6.55 5.86
CA ARG A 156 -3.45 5.53 5.60
C ARG A 156 -2.04 6.09 5.66
N GLN A 157 -1.83 7.14 6.45
CA GLN A 157 -0.51 7.70 6.71
C GLN A 157 0.23 8.20 5.46
N THR A 158 -0.48 8.79 4.51
CA THR A 158 0.12 9.35 3.28
C THR A 158 -0.22 10.83 3.13
N PHE A 159 0.46 11.51 2.21
CA PHE A 159 -0.03 12.76 1.65
C PHE A 159 -0.99 12.53 0.49
N GLN A 160 -1.85 13.51 0.26
CA GLN A 160 -2.48 13.80 -1.00
C GLN A 160 -2.24 15.26 -1.38
N LEU A 161 -1.80 15.48 -2.61
CA LEU A 161 -1.63 16.79 -3.21
C LEU A 161 -2.69 16.94 -4.31
N HIS A 162 -3.47 18.01 -4.26
CA HIS A 162 -4.63 18.21 -5.14
C HIS A 162 -4.40 19.39 -6.08
N GLY A 163 -5.04 19.34 -7.24
CA GLY A 163 -5.13 20.48 -8.16
C GLY A 163 -4.03 20.57 -9.21
N VAL A 164 -3.24 19.51 -9.37
CA VAL A 164 -2.15 19.50 -10.35
C VAL A 164 -2.71 19.39 -11.75
N LEU A 165 -2.27 20.27 -12.65
CA LEU A 165 -2.65 20.18 -14.05
C LEU A 165 -1.87 19.05 -14.74
N LYS A 166 -2.43 18.50 -15.82
CA LYS A 166 -1.78 17.41 -16.57
C LYS A 166 -0.36 17.80 -17.03
N THR A 167 -0.20 19.03 -17.51
CA THR A 167 1.06 19.60 -17.99
C THR A 167 2.17 19.57 -16.94
N ASP A 168 1.81 19.73 -15.67
CA ASP A 168 2.76 19.75 -14.55
C ASP A 168 2.94 18.38 -13.88
N LEU A 169 2.10 17.40 -14.25
CA LEU A 169 2.02 16.14 -13.52
C LEU A 169 3.35 15.36 -13.55
N LYS A 170 4.06 15.38 -14.69
CA LYS A 170 5.37 14.72 -14.81
C LYS A 170 6.40 15.40 -13.92
N THR A 171 6.47 16.73 -13.92
CA THR A 171 7.36 17.53 -13.06
C THR A 171 7.12 17.27 -11.58
N VAL A 172 5.85 17.23 -11.16
CA VAL A 172 5.50 16.94 -9.75
C VAL A 172 5.91 15.52 -9.37
N MET A 173 5.63 14.53 -10.22
CA MET A 173 5.96 13.13 -9.95
C MET A 173 7.47 12.90 -9.91
N SER A 174 8.23 13.41 -10.88
CA SER A 174 9.70 13.31 -10.89
C SER A 174 10.32 13.99 -9.66
N SER A 175 9.84 15.18 -9.29
CA SER A 175 10.30 15.90 -8.10
C SER A 175 10.11 15.08 -6.82
N ILE A 176 8.99 14.37 -6.68
CA ILE A 176 8.76 13.47 -5.54
C ILE A 176 9.76 12.30 -5.57
N ILE A 177 9.92 11.69 -6.74
CA ILE A 177 10.79 10.53 -6.97
C ILE A 177 12.26 10.85 -6.64
N HIS A 178 12.77 11.98 -7.14
CA HIS A 178 14.15 12.44 -6.89
C HIS A 178 14.41 12.92 -5.45
N ASN A 179 13.37 13.08 -4.62
CA ASN A 179 13.49 13.57 -3.24
C ASN A 179 13.01 12.54 -2.21
N LEU A 180 13.39 11.28 -2.42
CA LEU A 180 13.15 10.15 -1.49
C LEU A 180 11.67 9.80 -1.29
N GLY A 181 10.80 10.24 -2.20
CA GLY A 181 9.38 9.93 -2.21
C GLY A 181 9.01 8.90 -3.27
N SER A 182 7.80 8.35 -3.14
CA SER A 182 7.18 7.54 -4.18
C SER A 182 5.66 7.71 -4.14
N THR A 183 5.01 7.53 -5.27
CA THR A 183 3.55 7.42 -5.41
C THR A 183 3.13 6.06 -5.98
N LEU A 184 4.10 5.21 -6.33
CA LEU A 184 3.87 3.89 -6.92
C LEU A 184 2.99 3.03 -6.00
N GLY A 185 1.88 2.53 -6.54
CA GLY A 185 0.95 1.68 -5.81
C GLY A 185 0.17 2.36 -4.68
N ALA A 186 0.26 3.69 -4.53
CA ALA A 186 -0.58 4.41 -3.57
C ALA A 186 -2.09 4.25 -3.89
N CYS A 187 -2.40 3.99 -5.17
CA CYS A 187 -3.75 3.72 -5.66
C CYS A 187 -3.78 2.40 -6.47
N GLY A 188 -4.69 2.24 -7.44
CA GLY A 188 -4.74 0.99 -8.25
C GLY A 188 -5.22 -0.27 -7.51
N ASP A 189 -5.12 -1.40 -8.20
CA ASP A 189 -5.41 -2.77 -7.72
C ASP A 189 -4.12 -3.50 -7.33
N VAL A 190 -3.42 -2.91 -6.36
CA VAL A 190 -2.15 -3.37 -5.78
C VAL A 190 -2.20 -3.18 -4.25
N ASN A 191 -1.12 -3.58 -3.56
CA ASN A 191 -0.94 -3.26 -2.16
C ASN A 191 -0.88 -1.73 -1.96
N ARG A 192 -1.67 -1.23 -1.02
CA ARG A 192 -1.70 0.18 -0.63
C ARG A 192 -0.58 0.46 0.38
N ASN A 193 -0.55 1.71 0.87
CA ASN A 193 0.35 2.05 1.97
C ASN A 193 0.16 1.11 3.16
N VAL A 194 1.25 0.54 3.66
CA VAL A 194 1.29 -0.37 4.80
C VAL A 194 1.32 0.46 6.07
N LEU A 195 0.34 0.25 6.95
CA LEU A 195 0.26 1.00 8.20
C LEU A 195 1.16 0.38 9.27
N ALA A 196 1.66 1.22 10.15
CA ALA A 196 2.29 0.83 11.41
C ALA A 196 2.08 1.95 12.44
N PRO A 197 2.25 1.68 13.75
CA PRO A 197 2.16 2.71 14.77
C PRO A 197 3.02 3.93 14.41
N ALA A 198 2.39 5.09 14.37
CA ALA A 198 3.06 6.31 13.90
C ALA A 198 4.04 6.87 14.94
N ALA A 199 3.89 6.53 16.22
CA ALA A 199 4.78 7.00 17.28
C ALA A 199 6.21 6.45 17.07
N PRO A 200 7.25 7.31 17.14
CA PRO A 200 8.65 6.91 16.98
C PRO A 200 9.25 6.34 18.28
N PHE A 201 8.49 5.52 19.02
CA PHE A 201 8.99 4.83 20.20
C PHE A 201 10.16 3.90 19.84
N LYS A 202 11.14 3.80 20.73
CA LYS A 202 12.36 3.00 20.57
C LYS A 202 12.30 1.65 21.29
N THR A 203 11.11 1.18 21.59
CA THR A 203 10.90 -0.18 22.10
C THR A 203 11.00 -1.19 20.96
N THR A 204 11.46 -2.40 21.27
CA THR A 204 11.70 -3.48 20.30
C THR A 204 10.50 -3.69 19.38
N GLU A 205 9.30 -3.83 19.95
CA GLU A 205 8.07 -4.08 19.18
C GLU A 205 7.71 -2.98 18.18
N TYR A 206 7.79 -1.71 18.58
CA TYR A 206 7.47 -0.58 17.71
C TYR A 206 8.50 -0.41 16.58
N MET A 207 9.77 -0.68 16.87
CA MET A 207 10.82 -0.69 15.86
C MET A 207 10.62 -1.81 14.85
N HIS A 208 10.33 -3.04 15.31
CA HIS A 208 10.02 -4.17 14.43
C HIS A 208 8.76 -3.93 13.59
N ALA A 209 7.68 -3.39 14.17
CA ALA A 209 6.48 -3.04 13.42
C ALA A 209 6.77 -2.02 12.30
N THR A 210 7.60 -1.02 12.60
CA THR A 210 8.04 0.00 11.65
C THR A 210 8.86 -0.63 10.52
N GLU A 211 9.89 -1.43 10.85
CA GLU A 211 10.76 -2.09 9.88
C GLU A 211 9.97 -3.04 8.96
N LEU A 212 9.12 -3.88 9.55
CA LEU A 212 8.28 -4.82 8.82
C LEU A 212 7.36 -4.10 7.82
N SER A 213 6.87 -2.90 8.17
CA SER A 213 6.03 -2.12 7.25
C SER A 213 6.77 -1.74 5.97
N THR A 214 8.05 -1.39 6.08
CA THR A 214 8.93 -1.06 4.97
C THR A 214 9.26 -2.31 4.15
N LYS A 215 9.60 -3.43 4.83
CA LYS A 215 9.86 -4.72 4.18
C LYS A 215 8.67 -5.22 3.36
N ILE A 216 7.46 -5.23 3.94
CA ILE A 216 6.24 -5.64 3.22
C ILE A 216 5.89 -4.66 2.09
N ALA A 217 6.08 -3.36 2.31
CA ALA A 217 5.83 -2.36 1.27
C ALA A 217 6.78 -2.52 0.07
N SER A 218 8.03 -2.92 0.33
CA SER A 218 9.02 -3.26 -0.68
C SER A 218 8.68 -4.58 -1.38
N LEU A 219 8.45 -5.66 -0.62
CA LEU A 219 8.03 -7.00 -1.11
C LEU A 219 6.93 -6.89 -2.17
N LEU A 220 5.90 -6.08 -1.87
CA LEU A 220 4.71 -5.89 -2.68
C LEU A 220 4.75 -4.61 -3.55
N ALA A 221 5.93 -4.06 -3.84
CA ALA A 221 6.08 -3.01 -4.84
C ALA A 221 6.01 -3.62 -6.26
N PRO A 222 5.27 -3.02 -7.21
CA PRO A 222 5.33 -3.40 -8.63
C PRO A 222 6.77 -3.38 -9.16
N GLN A 223 7.14 -4.40 -9.94
CA GLN A 223 8.51 -4.62 -10.42
C GLN A 223 8.69 -4.35 -11.94
N ALA A 224 7.61 -4.16 -12.69
CA ALA A 224 7.69 -4.07 -14.16
C ALA A 224 8.45 -2.83 -14.71
N GLY A 225 8.80 -1.86 -13.88
CA GLY A 225 9.57 -0.66 -14.27
C GLY A 225 8.77 0.49 -14.87
N ALA A 226 7.49 0.28 -15.22
CA ALA A 226 6.62 1.27 -15.87
C ALA A 226 6.57 2.64 -15.15
N TYR A 227 6.68 2.63 -13.82
CA TYR A 227 6.71 3.85 -13.02
C TYR A 227 7.90 4.75 -13.36
N TYR A 228 9.12 4.20 -13.41
CA TYR A 228 10.30 4.99 -13.75
C TYR A 228 10.36 5.33 -15.23
N ASP A 229 9.91 4.43 -16.11
CA ASP A 229 9.82 4.68 -17.54
C ASP A 229 8.97 5.90 -17.90
N ILE A 230 7.87 6.13 -17.17
CA ILE A 230 6.96 7.25 -17.43
C ILE A 230 7.40 8.54 -16.76
N TRP A 231 7.79 8.47 -15.47
CA TRP A 231 7.93 9.68 -14.65
C TRP A 231 9.35 10.23 -14.61
N VAL A 232 10.36 9.40 -14.87
CA VAL A 232 11.79 9.80 -14.88
C VAL A 232 12.54 9.24 -16.09
N ASP A 233 11.81 8.96 -17.17
CA ASP A 233 12.37 8.53 -18.47
C ASP A 233 13.30 7.31 -18.39
N GLY A 234 12.97 6.37 -17.48
CA GLY A 234 13.72 5.13 -17.27
C GLY A 234 14.96 5.28 -16.39
N GLU A 235 15.21 6.47 -15.82
CA GLU A 235 16.24 6.67 -14.80
C GLU A 235 15.96 5.74 -13.61
N LYS A 236 16.87 4.79 -13.38
CA LYS A 236 16.76 3.87 -12.26
C LYS A 236 17.21 4.57 -10.99
N ILE A 237 16.26 4.94 -10.16
CA ILE A 237 16.55 5.36 -8.79
C ILE A 237 16.65 4.10 -7.93
N THR A 238 17.88 3.68 -7.65
CA THR A 238 18.18 2.54 -6.78
C THR A 238 17.76 2.86 -5.36
N GLN A 239 16.97 1.97 -4.77
CA GLN A 239 16.78 1.87 -3.33
C GLN A 239 17.32 0.50 -2.93
N ASP A 240 18.20 0.49 -1.93
CA ASP A 240 18.70 -0.77 -1.38
C ASP A 240 17.53 -1.56 -0.81
N GLU A 241 17.34 -2.76 -1.34
CA GLU A 241 16.32 -3.67 -0.86
C GLU A 241 16.96 -4.65 0.13
N PRO A 242 16.35 -4.87 1.31
CA PRO A 242 16.81 -5.88 2.23
C PRO A 242 16.86 -7.28 1.60
N GLU A 243 17.94 -8.03 1.86
CA GLU A 243 18.18 -9.35 1.28
C GLU A 243 17.02 -10.33 1.55
N ASP A 244 16.46 -10.31 2.76
CA ASP A 244 15.31 -11.14 3.15
C ASP A 244 14.06 -10.85 2.31
N VAL A 245 13.84 -9.59 1.92
CA VAL A 245 12.77 -9.18 1.00
C VAL A 245 13.03 -9.71 -0.41
N THR A 246 14.26 -9.62 -0.90
CA THR A 246 14.64 -10.15 -2.22
C THR A 246 14.45 -11.66 -2.27
N LEU A 247 14.93 -12.38 -1.25
CA LEU A 247 14.77 -13.82 -1.10
C LEU A 247 13.29 -14.22 -1.06
N ALA A 248 12.49 -13.59 -0.19
CA ALA A 248 11.07 -13.88 -0.07
C ALA A 248 10.29 -13.55 -1.36
N ARG A 249 10.66 -12.47 -2.08
CA ARG A 249 10.03 -12.15 -3.37
C ARG A 249 10.34 -13.22 -4.40
N ASN A 250 11.59 -13.62 -4.52
CA ASN A 250 12.07 -14.50 -5.58
C ASN A 250 11.76 -15.98 -5.32
N ASP A 251 11.49 -16.37 -4.07
CA ASP A 251 11.05 -17.72 -3.75
C ASP A 251 9.84 -18.13 -4.62
N ASN A 252 9.88 -19.32 -5.20
CA ASN A 252 8.73 -19.89 -5.90
C ASN A 252 8.48 -21.34 -5.49
N SER A 253 8.98 -21.74 -4.33
CA SER A 253 8.94 -23.13 -3.85
C SER A 253 7.51 -23.70 -3.78
N HIS A 254 6.51 -22.83 -3.66
CA HIS A 254 5.10 -23.19 -3.52
C HIS A 254 4.19 -22.53 -4.58
N GLY A 255 4.74 -22.20 -5.76
CA GLY A 255 3.94 -21.70 -6.89
C GLY A 255 3.33 -20.31 -6.66
N THR A 256 3.95 -19.49 -5.82
CA THR A 256 3.47 -18.14 -5.52
C THR A 256 3.76 -17.12 -6.62
N ASN A 257 4.71 -17.40 -7.51
CA ASN A 257 5.18 -16.47 -8.55
C ASN A 257 4.82 -16.93 -9.96
N PHE A 258 4.77 -15.96 -10.86
CA PHE A 258 4.83 -16.18 -12.30
C PHE A 258 6.28 -16.12 -12.76
N GLU A 259 6.79 -17.25 -13.22
CA GLU A 259 8.09 -17.33 -13.86
C GLU A 259 8.10 -16.48 -15.14
N ASP A 260 9.25 -15.86 -15.44
CA ASP A 260 9.47 -15.00 -16.60
C ASP A 260 8.54 -13.77 -16.73
N SER A 261 7.77 -13.43 -15.69
CA SER A 261 6.95 -12.22 -15.68
C SER A 261 7.73 -11.02 -15.15
N PRO A 262 7.62 -9.84 -15.80
CA PRO A 262 8.05 -8.56 -15.22
C PRO A 262 7.42 -8.25 -13.86
N GLU A 263 6.29 -8.90 -13.53
CA GLU A 263 5.65 -8.83 -12.23
C GLU A 263 5.57 -10.23 -11.61
N PRO A 264 6.62 -10.69 -10.88
CA PRO A 264 6.67 -12.06 -10.39
C PRO A 264 5.53 -12.40 -9.42
N ILE A 265 5.14 -11.47 -8.54
CA ILE A 265 4.02 -11.67 -7.62
C ILE A 265 2.69 -11.28 -8.27
N TYR A 266 2.63 -10.13 -8.93
CA TYR A 266 1.36 -9.56 -9.40
C TYR A 266 0.85 -10.18 -10.70
N GLY A 267 1.76 -10.59 -11.59
CA GLY A 267 1.46 -10.99 -12.96
C GLY A 267 0.79 -9.89 -13.77
N ILE A 268 0.45 -10.21 -15.01
CA ILE A 268 -0.16 -9.27 -15.97
C ILE A 268 -1.48 -8.66 -15.47
N GLN A 269 -2.21 -9.35 -14.60
CA GLN A 269 -3.50 -8.91 -14.10
C GLN A 269 -3.44 -8.17 -12.76
N PHE A 270 -2.28 -8.06 -12.11
CA PHE A 270 -2.18 -7.55 -10.74
C PHE A 270 -3.24 -8.21 -9.81
N LEU A 271 -3.64 -7.53 -8.74
CA LEU A 271 -4.72 -8.03 -7.89
C LEU A 271 -6.11 -7.74 -8.48
N PRO A 272 -7.15 -8.46 -8.03
CA PRO A 272 -8.54 -8.15 -8.40
C PRO A 272 -8.99 -6.77 -7.90
N ARG A 273 -8.42 -6.31 -6.78
CA ARG A 273 -8.75 -5.03 -6.15
C ARG A 273 -7.62 -4.54 -5.25
N LYS A 274 -7.76 -3.31 -4.75
CA LYS A 274 -6.88 -2.75 -3.69
C LYS A 274 -6.70 -3.74 -2.54
N PHE A 275 -5.48 -3.83 -2.03
CA PHE A 275 -5.11 -4.66 -0.89
C PHE A 275 -4.49 -3.79 0.20
N LYS A 276 -4.86 -4.00 1.46
CA LYS A 276 -4.49 -3.14 2.59
C LYS A 276 -3.91 -3.98 3.71
N ILE A 277 -2.76 -3.56 4.20
CA ILE A 277 -2.07 -4.20 5.33
C ILE A 277 -1.89 -3.16 6.43
N ALA A 278 -2.09 -3.59 7.68
CA ALA A 278 -1.74 -2.82 8.86
C ALA A 278 -0.97 -3.71 9.83
N ILE A 279 0.11 -3.15 10.38
CA ILE A 279 0.93 -3.77 11.42
C ILE A 279 0.72 -2.98 12.70
N THR A 280 0.73 -3.64 13.84
CA THR A 280 0.68 -2.99 15.15
C THR A 280 1.38 -3.84 16.20
N VAL A 281 1.44 -3.33 17.42
CA VAL A 281 1.97 -4.03 18.59
C VAL A 281 0.82 -4.40 19.54
N PRO A 282 1.03 -5.30 20.51
CA PRO A 282 0.00 -5.70 21.46
C PRO A 282 -0.62 -4.48 22.17
N GLY A 283 -1.96 -4.39 22.17
CA GLY A 283 -2.70 -3.33 22.85
C GLY A 283 -2.80 -1.99 22.11
N ASP A 284 -2.04 -1.76 21.03
CA ASP A 284 -2.13 -0.55 20.22
C ASP A 284 -3.03 -0.79 19.00
N ASN A 285 -4.08 0.01 18.83
CA ASN A 285 -4.95 -0.04 17.66
C ASN A 285 -5.14 1.33 16.99
N SER A 286 -4.09 2.16 17.01
CA SER A 286 -4.05 3.40 16.20
C SER A 286 -4.26 3.14 14.71
N VAL A 287 -3.90 1.96 14.20
CA VAL A 287 -3.96 1.57 12.78
C VAL A 287 -5.31 1.01 12.33
N ASP A 288 -6.27 0.85 13.25
CA ASP A 288 -7.58 0.24 13.00
C ASP A 288 -7.44 -1.14 12.30
N VAL A 289 -6.70 -2.03 12.97
CA VAL A 289 -6.11 -3.25 12.42
C VAL A 289 -7.16 -4.14 11.75
N LEU A 290 -8.34 -4.27 12.34
CA LEU A 290 -9.42 -5.16 11.89
C LEU A 290 -10.10 -4.72 10.59
N THR A 291 -9.82 -3.51 10.08
CA THR A 291 -10.40 -3.02 8.82
C THR A 291 -9.56 -3.29 7.58
N ASN A 292 -8.41 -3.96 7.76
CA ASN A 292 -7.42 -4.23 6.72
C ASN A 292 -7.61 -5.62 6.12
N ASP A 293 -7.14 -5.82 4.88
CA ASP A 293 -7.14 -7.16 4.28
C ASP A 293 -6.22 -8.09 5.09
N ILE A 294 -5.06 -7.59 5.55
CA ILE A 294 -4.22 -8.25 6.57
C ILE A 294 -4.00 -7.30 7.75
N GLY A 295 -4.27 -7.80 8.96
CA GLY A 295 -3.79 -7.22 10.21
C GLY A 295 -2.64 -8.06 10.76
N ILE A 296 -1.55 -7.42 11.21
CA ILE A 296 -0.37 -8.07 11.75
C ILE A 296 -0.09 -7.49 13.13
N VAL A 297 0.06 -8.33 14.15
CA VAL A 297 0.41 -7.90 15.51
C VAL A 297 1.76 -8.53 15.86
N VAL A 298 2.74 -7.69 16.21
CA VAL A 298 4.03 -8.16 16.73
C VAL A 298 3.80 -8.91 18.05
N VAL A 299 4.43 -10.06 18.23
CA VAL A 299 4.36 -10.81 19.48
C VAL A 299 5.79 -11.06 19.95
N SER A 300 6.06 -10.64 21.18
CA SER A 300 7.33 -10.82 21.86
C SER A 300 7.25 -11.93 22.90
N ASP A 301 8.40 -12.52 23.21
CA ASP A 301 8.56 -13.45 24.32
C ASP A 301 8.62 -12.74 25.69
N GLU A 302 8.79 -13.52 26.76
CA GLU A 302 8.90 -13.01 28.14
C GLU A 302 10.13 -12.12 28.37
N HIS A 303 11.12 -12.16 27.47
CA HIS A 303 12.35 -11.36 27.51
C HIS A 303 12.24 -10.08 26.68
N GLY A 304 11.13 -9.87 25.97
CA GLY A 304 10.90 -8.70 25.13
C GLY A 304 11.48 -8.81 23.72
N GLU A 305 11.91 -10.01 23.31
CA GLU A 305 12.40 -10.29 21.96
C GLU A 305 11.26 -10.74 21.05
N VAL A 306 11.26 -10.28 19.80
CA VAL A 306 10.20 -10.63 18.85
C VAL A 306 10.33 -12.11 18.44
N GLU A 307 9.30 -12.89 18.78
CA GLU A 307 9.19 -14.30 18.44
C GLU A 307 8.49 -14.49 17.09
N GLY A 308 7.49 -13.64 16.81
CA GLY A 308 6.71 -13.73 15.58
C GLY A 308 5.53 -12.79 15.54
N TYR A 309 4.50 -13.20 14.79
CA TYR A 309 3.37 -12.34 14.47
C TYR A 309 2.05 -13.09 14.48
N ASN A 310 1.06 -12.47 15.13
CA ASN A 310 -0.33 -12.82 15.00
C ASN A 310 -0.94 -12.18 13.75
N LEU A 311 -1.77 -12.94 13.04
CA LEU A 311 -2.35 -12.54 11.76
C LEU A 311 -3.88 -12.49 11.84
N TYR A 312 -4.44 -11.40 11.32
CA TYR A 312 -5.85 -11.24 11.01
C TYR A 312 -6.05 -11.10 9.51
N VAL A 313 -7.16 -11.60 8.96
CA VAL A 313 -7.46 -11.51 7.53
C VAL A 313 -8.91 -11.18 7.21
N GLY A 314 -9.14 -10.48 6.09
CA GLY A 314 -10.48 -10.32 5.52
C GLY A 314 -11.25 -9.09 6.03
N GLY A 315 -10.60 -8.07 6.56
CA GLY A 315 -11.25 -6.81 6.94
C GLY A 315 -11.59 -5.91 5.75
N GLY A 316 -12.63 -5.09 5.89
CA GLY A 316 -12.85 -3.98 4.96
C GLY A 316 -14.20 -3.28 5.02
N MET A 317 -14.15 -1.95 4.98
CA MET A 317 -15.31 -1.06 5.14
C MET A 317 -16.23 -0.88 3.92
N GLY A 318 -15.78 -1.24 2.71
CA GLY A 318 -16.50 -0.88 1.48
C GLY A 318 -17.86 -1.55 1.36
N ARG A 319 -18.93 -0.77 1.18
CA ARG A 319 -20.30 -1.22 0.91
C ARG A 319 -20.99 -0.32 -0.11
N THR A 320 -22.09 -0.78 -0.68
CA THR A 320 -22.96 -0.02 -1.58
C THR A 320 -24.34 0.13 -0.93
N HIS A 321 -24.88 1.35 -0.89
CA HIS A 321 -26.23 1.57 -0.37
C HIS A 321 -27.26 0.77 -1.16
N ARG A 322 -28.24 0.17 -0.47
CA ARG A 322 -29.31 -0.67 -1.05
C ARG A 322 -28.79 -1.92 -1.78
N ASN A 323 -27.58 -2.38 -1.46
CA ASN A 323 -27.06 -3.66 -1.93
C ASN A 323 -26.48 -4.43 -0.75
N GLU A 324 -27.31 -5.28 -0.14
CA GLU A 324 -26.97 -6.07 1.04
C GLU A 324 -25.89 -7.13 0.78
N ALA A 325 -25.64 -7.49 -0.49
CA ALA A 325 -24.51 -8.36 -0.84
C ALA A 325 -23.15 -7.67 -0.57
N THR A 326 -23.13 -6.36 -0.31
CA THR A 326 -21.92 -5.61 0.04
C THR A 326 -22.02 -5.02 1.44
N PHE A 327 -21.15 -5.46 2.35
CA PHE A 327 -21.22 -5.16 3.79
C PHE A 327 -19.83 -4.87 4.36
N PRO A 328 -19.67 -4.03 5.40
CA PRO A 328 -18.40 -3.93 6.12
C PRO A 328 -18.11 -5.25 6.84
N ARG A 329 -16.84 -5.60 7.02
CA ARG A 329 -16.41 -6.84 7.69
C ARG A 329 -15.19 -6.57 8.55
N LEU A 330 -15.15 -7.14 9.76
CA LEU A 330 -13.93 -7.22 10.57
C LEU A 330 -13.03 -8.35 10.06
N ALA A 331 -11.73 -8.26 10.31
CA ALA A 331 -10.78 -9.30 9.98
C ALA A 331 -10.85 -10.44 11.02
N ASP A 332 -10.78 -11.70 10.56
CA ASP A 332 -10.79 -12.87 11.43
C ASP A 332 -9.36 -13.25 11.82
N GLN A 333 -9.20 -13.89 12.97
CA GLN A 333 -7.93 -14.48 13.38
C GLN A 333 -7.53 -15.63 12.42
N LEU A 334 -6.39 -15.46 11.75
CA LEU A 334 -5.83 -16.50 10.89
C LEU A 334 -4.96 -17.46 11.71
N GLY A 335 -4.09 -16.92 12.57
CA GLY A 335 -3.17 -17.66 13.44
C GLY A 335 -1.85 -16.92 13.66
N PHE A 336 -0.81 -17.65 14.06
CA PHE A 336 0.52 -17.15 14.37
C PHE A 336 1.58 -17.71 13.42
N VAL A 337 2.61 -16.91 13.12
CA VAL A 337 3.81 -17.33 12.38
C VAL A 337 5.09 -16.83 13.07
N SER A 338 6.20 -17.54 12.87
CA SER A 338 7.51 -17.11 13.35
C SER A 338 7.95 -15.81 12.66
N LYS A 339 8.92 -15.11 13.26
CA LYS A 339 9.41 -13.84 12.68
C LYS A 339 10.02 -14.00 11.27
N ASP A 340 10.64 -15.15 10.99
CA ASP A 340 11.33 -15.42 9.72
C ASP A 340 10.34 -15.76 8.59
N ASP A 341 9.14 -16.22 8.95
CA ASP A 341 8.11 -16.66 8.01
C ASP A 341 7.19 -15.53 7.51
N ILE A 342 7.28 -14.32 8.11
CA ILE A 342 6.27 -13.27 7.92
C ILE A 342 6.12 -12.79 6.47
N LEU A 343 7.22 -12.67 5.73
CA LEU A 343 7.18 -12.22 4.33
C LEU A 343 6.55 -13.29 3.42
N TYR A 344 6.86 -14.56 3.70
CA TYR A 344 6.34 -15.70 2.95
C TYR A 344 4.84 -15.88 3.15
N VAL A 345 4.34 -15.81 4.39
CA VAL A 345 2.89 -15.93 4.65
C VAL A 345 2.11 -14.73 4.09
N VAL A 346 2.66 -13.51 4.17
CA VAL A 346 2.03 -12.33 3.55
C VAL A 346 1.89 -12.52 2.04
N LYS A 347 2.95 -13.00 1.39
CA LYS A 347 2.95 -13.33 -0.04
C LYS A 347 1.96 -14.45 -0.37
N ALA A 348 1.86 -15.49 0.46
CA ALA A 348 0.89 -16.58 0.30
C ALA A 348 -0.57 -16.09 0.40
N ILE A 349 -0.88 -15.19 1.34
CA ILE A 349 -2.20 -14.56 1.45
C ILE A 349 -2.50 -13.70 0.21
N VAL A 350 -1.51 -12.94 -0.28
CA VAL A 350 -1.65 -12.13 -1.50
C VAL A 350 -1.87 -13.02 -2.73
N ALA A 351 -1.13 -14.12 -2.88
CA ALA A 351 -1.31 -15.09 -3.96
C ALA A 351 -2.71 -15.73 -3.91
N THR A 352 -3.18 -16.10 -2.71
CA THR A 352 -4.55 -16.60 -2.52
C THR A 352 -5.59 -15.59 -3.00
N GLN A 353 -5.46 -14.32 -2.62
CA GLN A 353 -6.37 -13.27 -3.10
C GLN A 353 -6.22 -13.02 -4.61
N ARG A 354 -5.01 -13.12 -5.16
CA ARG A 354 -4.72 -12.91 -6.58
C ARG A 354 -5.42 -13.96 -7.44
N ASP A 355 -5.39 -15.21 -7.00
CA ASP A 355 -5.80 -16.38 -7.78
C ASP A 355 -7.30 -16.68 -7.62
N TYR A 356 -7.85 -16.44 -6.43
CA TYR A 356 -9.24 -16.78 -6.11
C TYR A 356 -10.18 -15.58 -5.95
N GLY A 357 -9.66 -14.36 -5.85
CA GLY A 357 -10.49 -13.16 -5.74
C GLY A 357 -11.25 -12.88 -7.04
N ARG A 358 -12.55 -12.59 -6.91
CA ARG A 358 -13.45 -12.34 -8.05
C ARG A 358 -12.98 -11.18 -8.94
N ARG A 359 -12.97 -11.40 -10.26
CA ARG A 359 -12.57 -10.42 -11.29
C ARG A 359 -13.72 -10.01 -12.24
N ASP A 360 -14.91 -10.56 -12.01
CA ASP A 360 -16.13 -10.31 -12.78
C ASP A 360 -16.90 -9.08 -12.27
N ASP A 361 -17.10 -8.96 -10.94
CA ASP A 361 -17.72 -7.81 -10.29
C ASP A 361 -16.80 -7.16 -9.25
N ARG A 362 -16.32 -5.95 -9.58
CA ARG A 362 -15.42 -5.14 -8.75
C ARG A 362 -15.96 -4.79 -7.37
N ARG A 363 -17.27 -4.83 -7.15
CA ARG A 363 -17.90 -4.59 -5.83
C ARG A 363 -17.64 -5.75 -4.86
N MET A 364 -17.43 -6.94 -5.40
CA MET A 364 -17.23 -8.20 -4.68
C MET A 364 -15.77 -8.71 -4.76
N SER A 365 -14.84 -7.91 -5.31
CA SER A 365 -13.45 -8.33 -5.57
C SER A 365 -12.48 -8.20 -4.38
N ARG A 366 -12.91 -7.72 -3.21
CA ARG A 366 -12.04 -7.60 -2.02
C ARG A 366 -11.92 -8.94 -1.30
N MET A 367 -10.77 -9.18 -0.66
CA MET A 367 -10.47 -10.45 0.00
C MET A 367 -11.48 -10.85 1.07
N LYS A 368 -12.09 -9.87 1.74
CA LYS A 368 -13.18 -10.11 2.71
C LYS A 368 -14.30 -11.01 2.17
N TYR A 369 -14.61 -10.96 0.87
CA TYR A 369 -15.65 -11.81 0.29
C TYR A 369 -15.16 -13.23 0.02
N VAL A 370 -13.86 -13.41 -0.26
CA VAL A 370 -13.24 -14.74 -0.35
C VAL A 370 -13.27 -15.41 1.02
N VAL A 371 -12.85 -14.68 2.06
CA VAL A 371 -12.88 -15.17 3.45
C VAL A 371 -14.32 -15.47 3.89
N GLU A 372 -15.27 -14.58 3.58
CA GLU A 372 -16.69 -14.81 3.89
C GLU A 372 -17.25 -16.07 3.21
N GLU A 373 -17.03 -16.21 1.90
CA GLU A 373 -17.61 -17.31 1.13
C GLU A 373 -16.99 -18.67 1.51
N TRP A 374 -15.72 -18.68 1.86
CA TRP A 374 -15.01 -19.92 2.18
C TRP A 374 -15.08 -20.30 3.65
N GLY A 375 -15.28 -19.32 4.54
CA GLY A 375 -14.97 -19.46 5.96
C GLY A 375 -13.46 -19.45 6.22
N ILE A 376 -13.08 -19.09 7.45
CA ILE A 376 -11.69 -18.89 7.84
C ILE A 376 -10.83 -20.17 7.73
N ASP A 377 -11.39 -21.35 8.01
CA ASP A 377 -10.64 -22.61 8.02
C ASP A 377 -10.22 -23.06 6.62
N LYS A 378 -11.14 -22.95 5.64
CA LYS A 378 -10.82 -23.22 4.24
C LYS A 378 -9.82 -22.19 3.71
N PHE A 379 -10.01 -20.91 4.04
CA PHE A 379 -9.08 -19.86 3.66
C PHE A 379 -7.67 -20.14 4.20
N ARG A 380 -7.54 -20.47 5.49
CA ARG A 380 -6.28 -20.88 6.13
C ARG A 380 -5.63 -22.04 5.38
N THR A 381 -6.40 -23.09 5.08
CA THR A 381 -5.90 -24.28 4.37
C THR A 381 -5.32 -23.93 3.00
N VAL A 382 -5.94 -23.03 2.25
CA VAL A 382 -5.43 -22.59 0.93
C VAL A 382 -4.19 -21.70 1.08
N VAL A 383 -4.16 -20.81 2.07
CA VAL A 383 -2.95 -20.01 2.36
C VAL A 383 -1.77 -20.91 2.72
N GLU A 384 -1.99 -21.94 3.53
CA GLU A 384 -0.96 -22.92 3.91
C GLU A 384 -0.37 -23.66 2.71
N GLN A 385 -1.13 -23.84 1.62
CA GLN A 385 -0.62 -24.46 0.38
C GLN A 385 0.43 -23.58 -0.31
N TYR A 386 0.17 -22.27 -0.39
CA TYR A 386 1.13 -21.30 -0.94
C TYR A 386 2.26 -20.97 0.06
N PHE A 387 2.01 -21.13 1.35
CA PHE A 387 3.02 -20.88 2.39
C PHE A 387 3.95 -22.09 2.59
N GLY A 388 3.48 -23.31 2.31
CA GLY A 388 4.26 -24.54 2.45
C GLY A 388 4.41 -25.07 3.87
N LYS A 389 3.83 -24.38 4.86
CA LYS A 389 3.85 -24.72 6.29
C LYS A 389 2.47 -24.53 6.91
N LYS A 390 2.26 -25.15 8.07
CA LYS A 390 1.06 -24.92 8.89
C LYS A 390 1.16 -23.60 9.64
N ILE A 391 0.05 -22.87 9.68
CA ILE A 391 -0.09 -21.66 10.49
C ILE A 391 -0.40 -22.11 11.92
N GLN A 392 0.35 -21.58 12.89
CA GLN A 392 0.20 -21.96 14.29
C GLN A 392 -1.06 -21.33 14.90
N PRO A 393 -1.57 -21.87 16.03
CA PRO A 393 -2.66 -21.24 16.75
C PRO A 393 -2.34 -19.77 17.10
N PHE A 394 -3.37 -18.92 17.01
CA PHE A 394 -3.27 -17.51 17.38
C PHE A 394 -2.86 -17.38 18.86
N LYS A 395 -1.91 -16.49 19.16
CA LYS A 395 -1.45 -16.25 20.54
C LYS A 395 -2.31 -15.18 21.22
N ASP A 396 -2.52 -15.29 22.52
CA ASP A 396 -3.28 -14.28 23.25
C ASP A 396 -2.57 -12.92 23.23
N ILE A 397 -3.36 -11.86 23.07
CA ILE A 397 -2.90 -10.47 23.11
C ILE A 397 -3.82 -9.65 24.02
N PRO A 398 -3.30 -8.60 24.68
CA PRO A 398 -4.13 -7.67 25.44
C PRO A 398 -5.16 -6.98 24.54
N GLU A 399 -6.22 -6.49 25.17
CA GLU A 399 -7.26 -5.72 24.50
C GLU A 399 -6.69 -4.49 23.79
N PHE A 400 -7.16 -4.27 22.57
CA PHE A 400 -6.79 -3.13 21.75
C PHE A 400 -7.31 -1.80 22.32
N LYS A 401 -6.41 -0.82 22.42
CA LYS A 401 -6.72 0.55 22.81
C LYS A 401 -6.35 1.52 21.70
N PHE A 402 -7.20 2.52 21.51
CA PHE A 402 -6.91 3.60 20.59
C PHE A 402 -5.77 4.47 21.13
N GLN A 403 -4.79 4.78 20.26
CA GLN A 403 -3.69 5.68 20.57
C GLN A 403 -3.67 6.84 19.58
N SER A 404 -3.81 8.08 20.07
CA SER A 404 -3.82 9.28 19.22
C SER A 404 -2.41 9.80 18.91
N TYR A 405 -1.47 9.56 19.83
CA TYR A 405 -0.11 10.10 19.85
C TYR A 405 -0.01 11.63 19.86
N LEU A 406 -1.08 12.34 20.23
CA LEU A 406 -1.09 13.80 20.27
C LEU A 406 -0.34 14.36 21.49
N GLY A 407 0.24 15.54 21.34
CA GLY A 407 0.99 16.20 22.40
C GLY A 407 2.45 15.75 22.52
N TRP A 408 3.11 16.11 23.61
CA TRP A 408 4.52 15.81 23.87
C TRP A 408 4.69 14.43 24.51
N HIS A 409 5.60 13.64 23.97
CA HIS A 409 5.94 12.29 24.46
C HIS A 409 7.45 12.06 24.39
N GLU A 410 7.95 11.15 25.21
CA GLU A 410 9.33 10.66 25.12
C GLU A 410 9.43 9.52 24.10
N GLN A 411 10.52 9.47 23.33
CA GLN A 411 10.78 8.38 22.38
C GLN A 411 11.42 7.14 23.03
N GLY A 412 12.17 7.34 24.11
CA GLY A 412 12.99 6.31 24.75
C GLY A 412 14.49 6.39 24.44
N ASP A 413 14.94 7.34 23.62
CA ASP A 413 16.35 7.60 23.27
C ASP A 413 16.83 9.00 23.71
N GLY A 414 16.16 9.60 24.69
CA GLY A 414 16.43 10.97 25.14
C GLY A 414 15.86 12.08 24.25
N HIS A 415 15.26 11.75 23.10
CA HIS A 415 14.49 12.70 22.30
C HIS A 415 13.00 12.65 22.65
N LEU A 416 12.30 13.72 22.27
CA LEU A 416 10.85 13.85 22.35
C LEU A 416 10.23 13.73 20.96
N PHE A 417 8.93 13.45 20.91
CA PHE A 417 8.12 13.73 19.72
C PHE A 417 6.89 14.57 20.10
N PHE A 418 6.33 15.26 19.11
CA PHE A 418 5.12 16.06 19.26
C PHE A 418 4.06 15.70 18.23
N GLY A 419 2.93 15.15 18.68
CA GLY A 419 1.78 14.91 17.83
C GLY A 419 0.94 16.17 17.63
N VAL A 420 0.95 16.69 16.41
CA VAL A 420 0.19 17.83 15.92
C VAL A 420 -1.20 17.37 15.49
N HIS A 421 -2.24 17.86 16.15
CA HIS A 421 -3.61 17.68 15.68
C HIS A 421 -3.83 18.49 14.40
N VAL A 422 -4.32 17.84 13.35
CA VAL A 422 -4.64 18.50 12.08
C VAL A 422 -6.10 18.19 11.72
N GLU A 423 -6.95 19.21 11.82
CA GLU A 423 -8.37 19.05 11.52
C GLU A 423 -8.55 18.55 10.08
N ASN A 424 -9.22 17.40 9.95
CA ASN A 424 -9.44 16.73 8.66
C ASN A 424 -8.14 16.52 7.86
N GLY A 425 -6.99 16.41 8.53
CA GLY A 425 -5.66 16.32 7.92
C GLY A 425 -5.34 17.38 6.88
N ARG A 426 -5.98 18.56 6.90
CA ARG A 426 -5.75 19.61 5.92
C ARG A 426 -4.75 20.63 6.45
N ILE A 427 -3.56 20.64 5.87
CA ILE A 427 -2.49 21.62 6.16
C ILE A 427 -2.58 22.74 5.12
N LYS A 428 -2.83 23.99 5.56
CA LYS A 428 -3.03 25.17 4.70
C LYS A 428 -2.76 26.48 5.45
N GLY A 429 -2.63 27.58 4.71
CA GLY A 429 -2.54 28.94 5.28
C GLY A 429 -1.35 29.12 6.22
N GLU A 430 -1.51 29.96 7.25
CA GLU A 430 -0.43 30.23 8.22
C GLU A 430 0.03 28.98 8.99
N ALA A 431 -0.88 28.05 9.27
CA ALA A 431 -0.52 26.78 9.89
C ALA A 431 0.46 25.95 9.02
N LYS A 432 0.30 25.95 7.69
CA LYS A 432 1.23 25.31 6.76
C LYS A 432 2.62 25.95 6.83
N LYS A 433 2.67 27.29 6.76
CA LYS A 433 3.92 28.07 6.78
C LYS A 433 4.71 27.82 8.05
N VAL A 434 4.08 28.01 9.22
CA VAL A 434 4.76 27.81 10.51
C VAL A 434 5.19 26.36 10.71
N LEU A 435 4.39 25.39 10.27
CA LEU A 435 4.76 23.98 10.34
C LEU A 435 6.00 23.69 9.47
N ARG A 436 6.04 24.24 8.24
CA ARG A 436 7.23 24.15 7.37
C ARG A 436 8.46 24.79 8.03
N GLU A 437 8.34 26.01 8.55
CA GLU A 437 9.44 26.72 9.22
C GLU A 437 10.01 25.92 10.39
N VAL A 438 9.16 25.31 11.21
CA VAL A 438 9.58 24.46 12.34
C VAL A 438 10.33 23.23 11.83
N ILE A 439 9.76 22.52 10.85
CA ILE A 439 10.35 21.29 10.29
C ILE A 439 11.70 21.59 9.63
N GLU A 440 11.80 22.68 8.87
CA GLU A 440 13.01 23.11 8.19
C GLU A 440 14.10 23.54 9.19
N LYS A 441 13.76 24.43 10.13
CA LYS A 441 14.70 25.01 11.09
C LYS A 441 15.38 23.98 11.99
N TYR A 442 14.64 22.94 12.38
CA TYR A 442 15.15 21.89 13.27
C TYR A 442 15.47 20.59 12.52
N SER A 443 15.41 20.59 11.19
CA SER A 443 15.66 19.44 10.32
C SER A 443 14.88 18.18 10.73
N LEU A 444 13.62 18.37 11.13
CA LEU A 444 12.80 17.30 11.70
C LEU A 444 12.32 16.35 10.61
N ASN A 445 12.38 15.05 10.89
CA ASN A 445 11.55 14.08 10.20
C ASN A 445 10.13 14.14 10.75
N VAL A 446 9.16 13.72 9.94
CA VAL A 446 7.76 13.65 10.39
C VAL A 446 7.15 12.30 10.11
N ARG A 447 6.13 11.95 10.90
CA ARG A 447 5.30 10.76 10.67
C ARG A 447 3.85 11.15 10.54
N ILE A 448 3.12 10.56 9.60
CA ILE A 448 1.67 10.77 9.43
C ILE A 448 0.93 9.69 10.21
N THR A 449 -0.13 10.05 10.93
CA THR A 449 -0.94 9.08 11.68
C THR A 449 -2.15 8.58 10.88
N PRO A 450 -2.70 7.39 11.19
CA PRO A 450 -3.95 6.90 10.58
C PRO A 450 -5.17 7.78 10.91
N ASN A 451 -5.04 8.67 11.90
CA ASN A 451 -6.05 9.66 12.25
C ASN A 451 -5.82 11.01 11.56
N GLN A 452 -5.06 11.04 10.46
CA GLN A 452 -4.84 12.23 9.66
C GLN A 452 -4.12 13.36 10.42
N ASN A 453 -3.35 13.01 11.46
CA ASN A 453 -2.50 13.93 12.22
C ASN A 453 -1.03 13.76 11.77
N MET A 454 -0.15 14.62 12.29
CA MET A 454 1.30 14.58 12.03
C MET A 454 2.07 14.50 13.34
N ILE A 455 3.20 13.80 13.35
CA ILE A 455 4.12 13.74 14.47
C ILE A 455 5.45 14.37 14.04
N LEU A 456 5.92 15.35 14.80
CA LEU A 456 7.27 15.89 14.72
C LEU A 456 8.19 14.97 15.52
N CYS A 457 9.15 14.31 14.86
CA CYS A 457 10.00 13.29 15.46
C CYS A 457 11.37 13.87 15.89
N ASP A 458 12.07 13.14 16.75
CA ASP A 458 13.48 13.36 17.12
C ASP A 458 13.76 14.78 17.65
N VAL A 459 12.79 15.34 18.39
CA VAL A 459 12.87 16.68 18.95
C VAL A 459 13.75 16.69 20.19
N ARG A 460 14.82 17.50 20.20
CA ARG A 460 15.62 17.68 21.41
C ARG A 460 14.80 18.34 22.52
N PRO A 461 14.90 17.90 23.79
CA PRO A 461 14.15 18.51 24.90
C PRO A 461 14.30 20.03 24.99
N SER A 462 15.49 20.57 24.68
CA SER A 462 15.76 22.02 24.66
C SER A 462 14.94 22.82 23.63
N TRP A 463 14.40 22.17 22.60
CA TRP A 463 13.63 22.83 21.54
C TRP A 463 12.15 22.95 21.87
N ARG A 464 11.65 22.15 22.82
CA ARG A 464 10.23 22.07 23.21
C ARG A 464 9.58 23.44 23.46
N PRO A 465 10.17 24.38 24.25
CA PRO A 465 9.53 25.68 24.49
C PRO A 465 9.35 26.50 23.21
N ARG A 466 10.36 26.48 22.32
CA ARG A 466 10.36 27.26 21.06
C ARG A 466 9.37 26.69 20.05
N ILE A 467 9.34 25.36 19.90
CA ILE A 467 8.40 24.66 19.01
C ILE A 467 6.97 24.87 19.51
N THR A 468 6.71 24.70 20.81
CA THR A 468 5.39 24.91 21.41
C THR A 468 4.88 26.33 21.15
N LYS A 469 5.73 27.36 21.37
CA LYS A 469 5.38 28.76 21.11
C LYS A 469 5.02 28.99 19.64
N ALA A 470 5.80 28.47 18.71
CA ALA A 470 5.54 28.62 17.28
C ALA A 470 4.21 27.98 16.87
N LEU A 471 3.97 26.72 17.26
CA LEU A 471 2.75 26.00 16.92
C LEU A 471 1.50 26.61 17.59
N ALA A 472 1.63 27.11 18.83
CA ALA A 472 0.53 27.76 19.54
C ALA A 472 0.06 29.05 18.83
N ALA A 473 0.98 29.80 18.22
CA ALA A 473 0.66 31.03 17.49
C ALA A 473 -0.27 30.81 16.29
N VAL A 474 -0.35 29.59 15.76
CA VAL A 474 -1.23 29.20 14.64
C VAL A 474 -2.33 28.20 15.05
N GLY A 475 -2.56 28.02 16.35
CA GLY A 475 -3.61 27.15 16.87
C GLY A 475 -3.35 25.64 16.70
N LEU A 476 -2.08 25.22 16.54
CA LEU A 476 -1.69 23.81 16.37
C LEU A 476 -1.28 23.11 17.69
N VAL A 477 -1.51 23.75 18.83
CA VAL A 477 -1.31 23.14 20.16
C VAL A 477 -2.67 22.91 20.80
N VAL A 478 -2.92 21.67 21.22
CA VAL A 478 -4.09 21.31 22.03
C VAL A 478 -3.75 21.63 23.49
N SER A 479 -4.54 22.47 24.16
CA SER A 479 -4.43 22.64 25.61
C SER A 479 -4.91 21.36 26.30
N HIS A 480 -4.18 20.90 27.31
CA HIS A 480 -4.57 19.73 28.14
C HIS A 480 -5.92 19.94 28.86
N GLU A 481 -6.48 21.15 28.86
CA GLU A 481 -7.77 21.50 29.47
C GLU A 481 -9.00 21.14 28.63
N SER A 482 -8.89 20.17 27.72
CA SER A 482 -9.99 19.81 26.84
C SER A 482 -10.80 18.64 27.43
N HIS A 483 -12.05 18.91 27.81
CA HIS A 483 -13.04 17.94 28.33
C HIS A 483 -13.02 16.60 27.57
N PRO A 484 -13.49 15.47 28.16
CA PRO A 484 -13.57 14.16 27.48
C PRO A 484 -14.26 14.19 26.10
N SER A 485 -15.21 15.12 25.91
CA SER A 485 -15.88 15.35 24.61
C SER A 485 -14.96 15.88 23.50
N THR A 486 -13.76 16.37 23.84
CA THR A 486 -12.76 16.91 22.91
C THR A 486 -11.86 15.80 22.39
N GLU A 487 -11.49 14.80 23.21
CA GLU A 487 -10.84 13.57 22.72
C GLU A 487 -11.71 12.84 21.69
N SER A 488 -13.02 12.77 21.91
CA SER A 488 -13.97 12.25 20.92
C SER A 488 -14.04 13.10 19.63
N ARG A 489 -13.81 14.43 19.71
CA ARG A 489 -13.68 15.30 18.52
C ARG A 489 -12.34 15.11 17.81
N PHE A 490 -11.25 14.86 18.52
CA PHE A 490 -9.94 14.59 17.93
C PHE A 490 -9.87 13.24 17.21
N GLY A 491 -10.76 12.29 17.56
CA GLY A 491 -11.00 11.06 16.81
C GLY A 491 -11.94 11.21 15.61
N CYS A 492 -12.55 12.38 15.39
CA CYS A 492 -13.52 12.59 14.32
C CYS A 492 -12.84 12.67 12.95
N LEU A 493 -12.89 11.58 12.20
CA LEU A 493 -12.27 11.46 10.88
C LEU A 493 -13.29 11.72 9.78
N TYR A 494 -13.01 12.72 8.95
CA TYR A 494 -13.75 12.92 7.71
C TYR A 494 -12.91 12.44 6.53
N LEU A 495 -13.51 11.64 5.65
CA LEU A 495 -12.98 11.44 4.31
C LEU A 495 -13.03 12.76 3.55
N TYR A 496 -12.13 12.98 2.59
CA TYR A 496 -12.19 14.19 1.77
C TYR A 496 -13.53 14.26 1.03
N ARG A 497 -14.38 15.20 1.47
CA ARG A 497 -15.81 15.28 1.11
C ARG A 497 -16.18 16.56 0.36
N TYR A 498 -15.18 17.34 -0.04
CA TYR A 498 -15.35 18.60 -0.78
C TYR A 498 -15.00 18.41 -2.27
N PHE A 499 -15.91 18.84 -3.14
CA PHE A 499 -15.93 19.05 -4.62
C PHE A 499 -15.24 18.09 -5.59
N PHE A 500 -14.19 17.38 -5.20
CA PHE A 500 -13.25 16.71 -6.11
C PHE A 500 -13.39 15.18 -6.11
N CYS A 501 -14.13 14.61 -5.15
CA CYS A 501 -14.38 13.18 -5.11
C CYS A 501 -15.55 12.81 -6.04
N ASN A 502 -15.25 12.06 -7.11
CA ASN A 502 -16.22 11.69 -8.14
C ASN A 502 -17.38 10.81 -7.65
N MET A 503 -17.27 10.19 -6.46
CA MET A 503 -18.25 9.22 -5.94
C MET A 503 -19.16 9.75 -4.82
N VAL A 504 -19.19 11.07 -4.55
CA VAL A 504 -19.98 11.63 -3.44
C VAL A 504 -21.41 11.97 -3.90
N PRO A 505 -22.47 11.41 -3.24
CA PRO A 505 -23.88 11.66 -3.60
C PRO A 505 -24.54 12.86 -2.88
N GLY A 506 -23.88 13.55 -1.94
CA GLY A 506 -24.47 14.71 -1.23
C GLY A 506 -23.50 15.47 -0.30
N PHE A 507 -23.85 16.72 0.03
CA PHE A 507 -23.11 17.62 0.94
C PHE A 507 -23.33 17.22 2.40
N VAL A 508 -22.32 17.38 3.27
CA VAL A 508 -22.55 17.35 4.73
C VAL A 508 -22.36 18.75 5.29
N PRO A 509 -23.40 19.33 5.92
CA PRO A 509 -23.34 20.69 6.46
C PRO A 509 -22.21 20.87 7.49
N LYS A 510 -21.65 22.09 7.53
CA LYS A 510 -20.65 22.56 8.52
C LYS A 510 -21.07 22.42 10.01
N ARG A 511 -22.30 22.00 10.31
CA ARG A 511 -22.86 21.84 11.65
C ARG A 511 -23.73 20.59 11.78
N THR A 512 -23.29 19.45 11.26
CA THR A 512 -23.92 18.19 11.68
C THR A 512 -23.27 17.75 12.98
N LEU A 513 -23.95 18.04 14.09
CA LEU A 513 -23.70 17.42 15.38
C LEU A 513 -23.47 15.93 15.19
N CYS A 514 -22.44 15.44 15.87
CA CYS A 514 -22.19 14.03 16.09
C CYS A 514 -23.53 13.35 16.45
N SER A 515 -24.07 12.51 15.57
CA SER A 515 -24.93 11.43 16.06
C SER A 515 -24.01 10.40 16.70
N CYS A 516 -23.46 10.75 17.87
CA CYS A 516 -23.30 9.77 18.92
C CYS A 516 -24.73 9.31 19.24
N SER A 517 -25.24 8.35 18.47
CA SER A 517 -26.32 7.52 18.99
C SER A 517 -25.77 6.91 20.27
N HIS A 518 -26.39 7.25 21.39
CA HIS A 518 -26.37 6.45 22.60
C HIS A 518 -26.83 5.02 22.25
N GLN A 519 -25.90 4.20 21.80
CA GLN A 519 -25.89 2.75 21.78
C GLN A 519 -24.39 2.43 21.92
N GLY A 520 -23.83 2.34 23.12
CA GLY A 520 -24.24 1.33 24.10
C GLY A 520 -23.92 -0.03 23.48
N THR A 521 -22.76 -0.58 23.83
CA THR A 521 -22.33 -1.98 23.62
C THR A 521 -22.37 -2.52 22.19
N TRP A 522 -21.20 -2.56 21.54
CA TRP A 522 -20.71 -3.74 20.81
C TRP A 522 -19.19 -3.81 20.97
N ILE A 523 -18.77 -4.04 22.21
CA ILE A 523 -17.55 -4.80 22.54
C ILE A 523 -18.07 -6.21 22.77
N HIS A 524 -17.84 -7.11 21.83
CA HIS A 524 -17.76 -8.56 22.02
C HIS A 524 -16.90 -9.14 20.91
#